data_AF-A0AAU9XXF5-F1
#
_entry.id   AF-A0AAU9XXF5-F1
#
_cell.length_a   1.000
_cell.length_b   1.000
_cell.length_c   1.000
_cell.angle_alpha   90.00
_cell.angle_beta   90.00
_cell.angle_gamma   90.00
#
_symmetry.space_group_name_H-M   'P 1'
#
loop_
_entity.id
_entity.type
_entity.pdbx_description
1 polymer ?
#
loop_
_entity_poly.entity_id
_entity_poly.type
_entity_poly.pdbx_seq_one_letter_code
_entity_poly.pdbx_strand_id
1 'polypeptide(L)'
;KVQHACHHISNQSVAGILCRSLMFEKPVGEHALQQHVIKQIYLTTGIEPYSDCKNRCLMENTCVSMNVGPPSKNGLRVCQLSDSDHIQHPDDLKPRERYQYWATKNCKRWCYKKYVDMSFFVFPSAFKAIFTNLNATGRYGPTMLGSHYTGQDHDGQVTLSNGIQQWTVPYTGDYKIRAIGAAGGYDSYPNSPQYRGRGARIVGEFRLKEGEVIQILVGQEGGINKRNESSGGGGGTFVVRGADTPLIIAGGGGGVDSAQSRHAGCDASTNTTGNLGYDSWSGGSNGHGAQTADDGNSGGGGGGFYSSGRNGENFNGTKGEGGEGGNGFLQGGEGGRSLHHNVVGGFGGGGGANGWAGGGGGGGYSGGSSGSGSHDSCGGGGGSYNDGKKQKNECCYNKAGHGQVIIALP
;
A
#
# COMPACT_ATOMS: atom_id res chain seq x y z
N LYS A 1 -21.57 16.91 2.42
CA LYS A 1 -21.71 16.70 3.88
C LYS A 1 -21.38 15.24 4.16
N VAL A 2 -20.26 14.99 4.85
CA VAL A 2 -19.76 13.65 5.16
C VAL A 2 -20.63 13.08 6.29
N GLN A 3 -21.34 11.98 6.05
CA GLN A 3 -22.02 11.22 7.10
C GLN A 3 -21.00 10.25 7.70
N HIS A 4 -20.60 10.51 8.95
CA HIS A 4 -19.71 9.65 9.71
C HIS A 4 -20.48 8.48 10.33
N ALA A 5 -19.85 7.31 10.34
CA ALA A 5 -20.30 6.15 11.09
C ALA A 5 -20.01 6.35 12.59
N CYS A 6 -20.99 6.04 13.44
CA CYS A 6 -21.06 6.23 14.89
C CYS A 6 -20.90 7.71 15.37
N HIS A 7 -21.91 8.56 15.12
CA HIS A 7 -22.06 9.83 15.84
C HIS A 7 -22.70 9.60 17.23
N HIS A 8 -22.13 10.20 18.27
CA HIS A 8 -22.61 10.21 19.66
C HIS A 8 -23.91 11.01 19.89
N ILE A 9 -24.57 11.50 18.85
CA ILE A 9 -25.77 12.35 18.97
C ILE A 9 -26.83 11.80 18.02
N SER A 10 -27.97 11.42 18.59
CA SER A 10 -29.19 10.97 17.89
C SER A 10 -29.18 9.55 17.32
N ASN A 11 -29.48 8.58 18.20
CA ASN A 11 -30.59 7.62 18.13
C ASN A 11 -31.24 7.23 16.76
N GLN A 12 -30.47 7.03 15.69
CA GLN A 12 -30.91 6.29 14.50
C GLN A 12 -29.79 5.37 14.01
N SER A 13 -30.03 4.06 14.12
CA SER A 13 -29.23 3.03 13.46
C SER A 13 -29.41 3.16 11.94
N VAL A 14 -28.35 3.54 11.24
CA VAL A 14 -28.30 3.38 9.79
C VAL A 14 -27.90 1.92 9.52
N ALA A 15 -28.87 1.13 9.05
CA ALA A 15 -28.75 -0.21 8.49
C ALA A 15 -27.57 -1.09 8.99
N GLY A 16 -27.81 -1.88 10.04
CA GLY A 16 -27.10 -3.15 10.26
C GLY A 16 -25.68 -3.11 10.83
N ILE A 17 -25.15 -1.96 11.25
CA ILE A 17 -23.83 -1.87 11.91
C ILE A 17 -24.02 -1.75 13.43
N LEU A 18 -23.65 -2.80 14.17
CA LEU A 18 -23.57 -2.79 15.64
C LEU A 18 -22.29 -2.04 16.08
N CYS A 19 -22.39 -0.75 16.45
CA CYS A 19 -21.27 -0.04 17.09
C CYS A 19 -21.07 -0.62 18.51
N ARG A 20 -19.90 -1.21 18.79
CA ARG A 20 -19.52 -1.69 20.12
C ARG A 20 -19.05 -0.52 20.98
N SER A 21 -19.61 -0.36 22.19
CA SER A 21 -19.25 0.70 23.12
C SER A 21 -18.91 0.09 24.48
N LEU A 22 -17.63 0.21 24.86
CA LEU A 22 -17.11 -0.29 26.12
C LEU A 22 -16.76 0.87 27.04
N MET A 23 -17.12 0.74 28.31
CA MET A 23 -16.63 1.58 29.39
C MET A 23 -15.55 0.81 30.14
N PHE A 24 -14.35 1.36 30.24
CA PHE A 24 -13.27 0.76 31.03
C PHE A 24 -13.39 1.20 32.49
N GLU A 25 -13.33 0.23 33.41
CA GLU A 25 -13.39 0.50 34.84
C GLU A 25 -12.06 1.04 35.37
N LYS A 26 -12.03 1.37 36.68
CA LYS A 26 -10.77 1.72 37.33
C LYS A 26 -9.83 0.51 37.33
N PRO A 27 -8.53 0.70 37.00
CA PRO A 27 -7.59 -0.40 37.02
C PRO A 27 -7.41 -0.99 38.42
N VAL A 28 -7.24 -2.30 38.47
CA VAL A 28 -6.72 -3.01 39.64
C VAL A 28 -5.21 -3.17 39.45
N GLY A 29 -4.43 -2.51 40.29
CA GLY A 29 -2.97 -2.61 40.27
C GLY A 29 -2.48 -3.95 40.80
N GLU A 30 -1.31 -4.38 40.32
CA GLU A 30 -0.60 -5.60 40.73
C GLU A 30 -1.43 -6.88 40.55
N HIS A 31 -2.33 -6.88 39.57
CA HIS A 31 -3.17 -8.03 39.24
C HIS A 31 -3.23 -8.23 37.73
N ALA A 32 -3.48 -9.46 37.33
CA ALA A 32 -3.77 -9.82 35.95
C ALA A 32 -4.79 -10.96 35.92
N LEU A 33 -5.76 -10.87 35.01
CA LEU A 33 -6.64 -11.99 34.72
C LEU A 33 -5.85 -13.05 33.94
N GLN A 34 -5.80 -14.26 34.47
CA GLN A 34 -5.08 -15.39 33.87
C GLN A 34 -6.06 -16.32 33.14
N GLN A 35 -5.54 -17.29 32.36
CA GLN A 35 -6.28 -18.35 31.65
C GLN A 35 -7.19 -17.91 30.48
N HIS A 36 -7.69 -16.67 30.48
CA HIS A 36 -8.63 -16.13 29.48
C HIS A 36 -7.98 -15.17 28.49
N VAL A 37 -6.64 -15.16 28.39
CA VAL A 37 -5.93 -14.27 27.47
C VAL A 37 -6.05 -14.81 26.05
N ILE A 38 -6.82 -14.10 25.22
CA ILE A 38 -7.06 -14.45 23.82
C ILE A 38 -6.01 -13.84 22.89
N LYS A 39 -5.38 -12.73 23.29
CA LYS A 39 -4.41 -12.02 22.44
C LYS A 39 -3.35 -11.34 23.28
N GLN A 40 -2.09 -11.49 22.91
CA GLN A 40 -0.96 -10.78 23.52
C GLN A 40 -0.30 -9.87 22.50
N ILE A 41 -0.20 -8.59 22.82
CA ILE A 41 0.22 -7.50 21.94
C ILE A 41 1.38 -6.76 22.62
N TYR A 42 2.41 -6.39 21.85
CA TYR A 42 3.52 -5.58 22.33
C TYR A 42 3.41 -4.17 21.77
N LEU A 43 3.24 -3.18 22.64
CA LEU A 43 3.00 -1.79 22.28
C LEU A 43 4.25 -0.95 22.53
N THR A 44 4.62 -0.10 21.57
CA THR A 44 5.68 0.90 21.73
C THR A 44 5.28 1.95 22.76
N THR A 45 6.21 2.40 23.60
CA THR A 45 5.98 3.47 24.57
C THR A 45 5.76 4.82 23.86
N GLY A 46 4.49 5.14 23.58
CA GLY A 46 4.05 6.49 23.25
C GLY A 46 3.80 7.36 24.48
N ILE A 47 3.33 8.59 24.26
CA ILE A 47 3.02 9.58 25.32
C ILE A 47 1.92 9.09 26.28
N GLU A 48 1.06 8.14 25.86
CA GLU A 48 -0.01 7.56 26.69
C GLU A 48 -0.16 6.03 26.52
N PRO A 49 0.60 5.21 27.27
CA PRO A 49 0.73 3.77 27.05
C PRO A 49 -0.55 2.94 27.29
N TYR A 50 -1.59 3.50 27.90
CA TYR A 50 -2.84 2.80 28.22
C TYR A 50 -3.92 2.95 27.14
N SER A 51 -3.83 4.01 26.33
CA SER A 51 -4.80 4.34 25.28
C SER A 51 -4.84 3.27 24.19
N ASP A 52 -3.67 2.82 23.75
CA ASP A 52 -3.54 1.84 22.68
C ASP A 52 -4.11 0.45 23.06
N CYS A 53 -3.88 -0.01 24.29
CA CYS A 53 -4.42 -1.32 24.73
C CYS A 53 -5.96 -1.30 24.84
N LYS A 54 -6.54 -0.18 25.32
CA LYS A 54 -8.01 0.02 25.32
C LYS A 54 -8.59 -0.03 23.92
N ASN A 55 -7.92 0.61 22.97
CA ASN A 55 -8.36 0.64 21.58
C ASN A 55 -8.32 -0.75 20.94
N ARG A 56 -7.27 -1.53 21.22
CA ARG A 56 -7.18 -2.93 20.79
C ARG A 56 -8.31 -3.77 21.38
N CYS A 57 -8.64 -3.59 22.66
CA CYS A 57 -9.78 -4.27 23.26
C CYS A 57 -11.11 -3.86 22.63
N LEU A 58 -11.30 -2.57 22.32
CA LEU A 58 -12.54 -2.09 21.66
C LEU A 58 -12.74 -2.73 20.28
N MET A 59 -11.68 -2.83 19.50
CA MET A 59 -11.68 -3.45 18.17
C MET A 59 -11.83 -4.97 18.20
N GLU A 60 -11.44 -5.63 19.30
CA GLU A 60 -11.57 -7.08 19.46
C GLU A 60 -12.93 -7.45 20.06
N ASN A 61 -13.85 -7.97 19.24
CA ASN A 61 -15.27 -8.15 19.61
C ASN A 61 -15.50 -9.00 20.85
N THR A 62 -14.62 -9.97 21.11
CA THR A 62 -14.67 -10.85 22.28
C THR A 62 -14.02 -10.24 23.52
N CYS A 63 -13.21 -9.18 23.40
CA CYS A 63 -12.44 -8.64 24.52
C CYS A 63 -13.31 -7.96 25.59
N VAL A 64 -13.42 -8.55 26.77
CA VAL A 64 -14.18 -7.98 27.90
C VAL A 64 -13.27 -7.47 29.03
N SER A 65 -11.99 -7.82 29.03
CA SER A 65 -11.00 -7.21 29.92
C SER A 65 -9.60 -7.22 29.32
N MET A 66 -8.68 -6.49 29.94
CA MET A 66 -7.30 -6.42 29.48
C MET A 66 -6.30 -6.33 30.64
N ASN A 67 -5.11 -6.89 30.44
CA ASN A 67 -3.96 -6.69 31.31
C ASN A 67 -2.90 -5.83 30.61
N VAL A 68 -2.32 -4.86 31.28
CA VAL A 68 -1.12 -4.14 30.82
C VAL A 68 0.03 -4.44 31.76
N GLY A 69 1.11 -5.00 31.23
CA GLY A 69 2.29 -5.37 32.00
C GLY A 69 3.43 -4.34 31.94
N PRO A 70 4.55 -4.65 32.61
CA PRO A 70 5.72 -3.78 32.62
C PRO A 70 6.36 -3.67 31.22
N PRO A 71 7.12 -2.59 30.95
CA PRO A 71 7.93 -2.50 29.76
C PRO A 71 9.00 -3.61 29.75
N SER A 72 9.17 -4.25 28.60
CA SER A 72 10.22 -5.20 28.30
C SER A 72 11.59 -4.51 28.19
N LYS A 73 12.66 -5.30 28.13
CA LYS A 73 14.05 -4.79 27.98
C LYS A 73 14.24 -3.92 26.73
N ASN A 74 13.38 -4.05 25.73
CA ASN A 74 13.40 -3.28 24.49
C ASN A 74 12.46 -2.06 24.51
N GLY A 75 11.91 -1.70 25.68
CA GLY A 75 10.98 -0.57 25.84
C GLY A 75 9.53 -0.84 25.44
N LEU A 76 9.20 -2.02 24.89
CA LEU A 76 7.82 -2.38 24.53
C LEU A 76 7.01 -2.84 25.76
N ARG A 77 5.78 -2.37 25.95
CA ARG A 77 4.87 -2.89 27.00
C ARG A 77 3.99 -4.02 26.47
N VAL A 78 3.70 -4.99 27.33
CA VAL A 78 2.76 -6.06 27.01
C VAL A 78 1.31 -5.63 27.30
N CYS A 79 0.42 -5.86 26.35
CA CYS A 79 -1.02 -5.69 26.43
C CYS A 79 -1.67 -7.04 26.14
N GLN A 80 -2.43 -7.58 27.08
CA GLN A 80 -3.15 -8.84 26.95
C GLN A 80 -4.64 -8.55 26.90
N LEU A 81 -5.32 -9.00 25.86
CA LEU A 81 -6.77 -8.93 25.73
C LEU A 81 -7.37 -10.25 26.20
N SER A 82 -8.48 -10.19 26.91
CA SER A 82 -9.15 -11.35 27.47
C SER A 82 -10.64 -11.39 27.12
N ASP A 83 -11.16 -12.58 26.82
CA ASP A 83 -12.57 -12.84 26.54
C ASP A 83 -13.42 -13.09 27.81
N SER A 84 -12.80 -12.97 28.98
CA SER A 84 -13.50 -12.96 30.26
C SER A 84 -13.07 -11.84 31.19
N ASP A 85 -13.69 -11.76 32.37
CA ASP A 85 -13.43 -10.77 33.42
C ASP A 85 -13.52 -11.39 34.82
N HIS A 86 -13.19 -10.58 35.84
CA HIS A 86 -13.23 -10.97 37.24
C HIS A 86 -14.65 -11.21 37.80
N ILE A 87 -15.70 -10.85 37.07
CA ILE A 87 -17.08 -11.12 37.48
C ILE A 87 -17.45 -12.54 37.08
N GLN A 88 -17.09 -12.93 35.85
CA GLN A 88 -17.32 -14.27 35.34
C GLN A 88 -16.37 -15.29 35.98
N HIS A 89 -15.10 -14.92 36.16
CA HIS A 89 -14.07 -15.79 36.71
C HIS A 89 -13.26 -15.07 37.80
N PRO A 90 -13.82 -14.90 39.01
CA PRO A 90 -13.16 -14.18 40.10
C PRO A 90 -11.85 -14.84 40.53
N ASP A 91 -11.78 -16.17 40.50
CA ASP A 91 -10.59 -16.93 40.91
C ASP A 91 -9.41 -16.76 39.95
N ASP A 92 -9.64 -16.32 38.71
CA ASP A 92 -8.59 -16.15 37.71
C ASP A 92 -7.91 -14.77 37.77
N LEU A 93 -8.46 -13.83 38.53
CA LEU A 93 -7.80 -12.57 38.83
C LEU A 93 -6.74 -12.79 39.91
N LYS A 94 -5.50 -12.98 39.50
CA LYS A 94 -4.39 -13.30 40.41
C LYS A 94 -3.43 -12.11 40.58
N PRO A 95 -2.78 -11.98 41.75
CA PRO A 95 -1.68 -11.05 41.92
C PRO A 95 -0.59 -11.27 40.88
N ARG A 96 -0.12 -10.19 40.25
CA ARG A 96 0.97 -10.21 39.28
C ARG A 96 1.71 -8.87 39.31
N GLU A 97 2.94 -8.91 39.79
CA GLU A 97 3.75 -7.72 40.02
C GLU A 97 3.92 -6.88 38.74
N ARG A 98 3.74 -5.56 38.86
CA ARG A 98 3.84 -4.58 37.78
C ARG A 98 2.83 -4.74 36.62
N TYR A 99 1.80 -5.55 36.80
CA TYR A 99 0.64 -5.57 35.90
C TYR A 99 -0.49 -4.68 36.42
N GLN A 100 -1.31 -4.21 35.51
CA GLN A 100 -2.57 -3.54 35.79
C GLN A 100 -3.68 -4.24 35.02
N TYR A 101 -4.77 -4.55 35.69
CA TYR A 101 -5.96 -5.19 35.12
C TYR A 101 -7.07 -4.16 34.93
N TRP A 102 -7.74 -4.18 33.77
CA TRP A 102 -8.96 -3.39 33.51
C TRP A 102 -10.09 -4.30 33.03
N ALA A 103 -11.20 -4.26 33.74
CA ALA A 103 -12.47 -4.79 33.25
C ALA A 103 -13.18 -3.77 32.35
N THR A 104 -14.05 -4.27 31.48
CA THR A 104 -14.93 -3.43 30.66
C THR A 104 -16.40 -3.72 30.94
N LYS A 105 -17.26 -2.72 30.71
CA LYS A 105 -18.71 -2.85 30.78
C LYS A 105 -19.33 -2.43 29.45
N ASN A 106 -20.27 -3.22 28.96
CA ASN A 106 -21.09 -2.87 27.80
C ASN A 106 -21.94 -1.64 28.12
N CYS A 107 -21.74 -0.57 27.36
CA CYS A 107 -22.46 0.68 27.56
C CYS A 107 -23.80 0.63 26.81
N LYS A 108 -24.90 0.34 27.51
CA LYS A 108 -26.27 0.57 27.01
C LYS A 108 -26.72 1.99 27.39
N ARG A 109 -27.62 2.56 26.58
CA ARG A 109 -28.24 3.93 26.50
C ARG A 109 -28.33 4.83 27.76
N TRP A 110 -28.05 4.34 28.98
CA TRP A 110 -28.22 5.00 30.28
C TRP A 110 -26.91 5.39 31.02
N CYS A 111 -25.72 5.10 30.49
CA CYS A 111 -24.46 5.50 31.17
C CYS A 111 -24.16 7.01 31.15
N TYR A 112 -24.87 7.79 30.32
CA TYR A 112 -24.58 9.22 30.11
C TYR A 112 -24.93 10.15 31.27
N LYS A 113 -25.56 9.65 32.35
CA LYS A 113 -26.05 10.52 33.45
C LYS A 113 -25.12 10.65 34.66
N LYS A 114 -23.98 9.95 34.75
CA LYS A 114 -23.23 9.90 36.03
C LYS A 114 -21.80 10.44 36.06
N TYR A 115 -21.17 10.79 34.94
CA TYR A 115 -19.81 11.36 34.97
C TYR A 115 -19.64 12.43 33.91
N VAL A 116 -19.86 13.67 34.33
CA VAL A 116 -19.25 14.85 33.70
C VAL A 116 -17.89 14.99 34.38
N ASP A 117 -16.89 14.28 33.87
CA ASP A 117 -15.51 14.65 34.13
C ASP A 117 -14.80 14.67 32.77
N MET A 118 -14.62 15.89 32.28
CA MET A 118 -13.87 16.19 31.07
C MET A 118 -12.41 15.82 31.33
N SER A 119 -11.91 14.77 30.67
CA SER A 119 -10.57 14.69 30.10
C SER A 119 -10.40 13.37 29.34
N PHE A 120 -9.81 13.45 28.15
CA PHE A 120 -9.43 12.37 27.22
C PHE A 120 -10.52 11.83 26.28
N PHE A 121 -10.77 12.60 25.23
CA PHE A 121 -11.21 12.07 23.94
C PHE A 121 -10.11 11.18 23.36
N VAL A 122 -10.14 9.88 23.65
CA VAL A 122 -9.36 8.89 22.91
C VAL A 122 -10.24 8.43 21.75
N PHE A 123 -9.96 8.96 20.55
CA PHE A 123 -10.38 8.30 19.33
C PHE A 123 -9.71 6.91 19.34
N PRO A 124 -10.44 5.80 19.09
CA PRO A 124 -9.75 4.55 18.84
C PRO A 124 -8.71 4.81 17.75
N SER A 125 -7.46 4.44 18.00
CA SER A 125 -6.46 4.46 16.93
C SER A 125 -6.98 3.51 15.85
N ALA A 126 -7.57 4.12 14.82
CA ALA A 126 -8.01 3.47 13.60
C ALA A 126 -6.91 2.52 13.14
N PHE A 127 -7.24 1.25 12.88
CA PHE A 127 -6.26 0.30 12.37
C PHE A 127 -5.59 0.92 11.15
N LYS A 128 -4.25 0.92 11.10
CA LYS A 128 -3.50 1.51 10.01
C LYS A 128 -2.30 0.67 9.62
N ALA A 129 -2.35 0.08 8.43
CA ALA A 129 -1.24 -0.63 7.81
C ALA A 129 -0.61 0.23 6.71
N ILE A 130 0.73 0.26 6.67
CA ILE A 130 1.52 0.96 5.64
C ILE A 130 2.45 -0.07 5.00
N PHE A 131 2.16 -0.43 3.75
CA PHE A 131 2.97 -1.34 2.97
C PHE A 131 3.94 -0.56 2.10
N THR A 132 5.20 -0.98 2.11
CA THR A 132 6.28 -0.36 1.34
C THR A 132 6.92 -1.39 0.42
N ASN A 133 7.95 -0.97 -0.31
CA ASN A 133 8.81 -1.83 -1.13
C ASN A 133 9.72 -2.76 -0.29
N LEU A 134 9.62 -2.76 1.05
CA LEU A 134 10.48 -3.56 1.93
C LEU A 134 11.98 -3.40 1.64
N ASN A 135 12.40 -2.16 1.36
CA ASN A 135 13.76 -1.78 0.96
C ASN A 135 14.29 -2.41 -0.35
N ALA A 136 13.46 -3.12 -1.11
CA ALA A 136 13.85 -3.61 -2.42
C ALA A 136 13.86 -2.48 -3.47
N THR A 137 14.74 -2.60 -4.47
CA THR A 137 14.85 -1.63 -5.56
C THR A 137 15.13 -2.34 -6.88
N GLY A 138 14.90 -1.67 -8.00
CA GLY A 138 15.13 -2.22 -9.34
C GLY A 138 13.95 -3.04 -9.85
N ARG A 139 14.26 -4.12 -10.60
CA ARG A 139 13.25 -4.87 -11.35
C ARG A 139 12.53 -5.96 -10.56
N TYR A 140 13.17 -6.51 -9.54
CA TYR A 140 12.63 -7.61 -8.73
C TYR A 140 11.97 -7.07 -7.47
N GLY A 141 10.89 -7.70 -7.04
CA GLY A 141 10.27 -7.40 -5.76
C GLY A 141 11.12 -7.90 -4.57
N PRO A 142 10.72 -7.55 -3.35
CA PRO A 142 11.42 -7.98 -2.14
C PRO A 142 11.45 -9.50 -1.98
N THR A 143 12.55 -10.02 -1.43
CA THR A 143 12.74 -11.46 -1.18
C THR A 143 12.48 -11.86 0.26
N MET A 144 12.45 -10.90 1.19
CA MET A 144 12.28 -11.14 2.62
C MET A 144 11.48 -10.04 3.31
N LEU A 145 10.60 -10.44 4.23
CA LEU A 145 9.78 -9.53 5.04
C LEU A 145 10.55 -8.94 6.23
N GLY A 146 11.47 -9.71 6.82
CA GLY A 146 12.27 -9.30 7.98
C GLY A 146 11.43 -8.79 9.15
N SER A 147 11.93 -7.76 9.84
CA SER A 147 11.25 -7.08 10.95
C SER A 147 10.54 -5.78 10.52
N HIS A 148 10.29 -5.60 9.22
CA HIS A 148 9.81 -4.33 8.67
C HIS A 148 8.48 -3.86 9.27
N TYR A 149 7.61 -4.80 9.65
CA TYR A 149 6.29 -4.51 10.22
C TYR A 149 6.19 -4.81 11.72
N THR A 150 7.31 -5.15 12.37
CA THR A 150 7.32 -5.43 13.81
C THR A 150 6.84 -4.23 14.62
N GLY A 151 5.86 -4.45 15.50
CA GLY A 151 5.22 -3.41 16.32
C GLY A 151 4.25 -2.50 15.56
N GLN A 152 3.99 -2.74 14.27
CA GLN A 152 2.94 -2.04 13.51
C GLN A 152 1.60 -2.79 13.62
N ASP A 153 0.50 -2.14 13.20
CA ASP A 153 -0.85 -2.72 13.32
C ASP A 153 -1.04 -4.05 12.57
N HIS A 154 -0.21 -4.27 11.55
CA HIS A 154 -0.22 -5.45 10.68
C HIS A 154 0.98 -6.37 10.94
N ASP A 155 1.63 -6.24 12.09
CA ASP A 155 2.66 -7.17 12.56
C ASP A 155 2.08 -8.60 12.63
N GLY A 156 2.85 -9.57 12.13
CA GLY A 156 2.43 -10.97 12.05
C GLY A 156 1.28 -11.28 11.07
N GLN A 157 0.76 -10.30 10.33
CA GLN A 157 -0.39 -10.49 9.40
C GLN A 157 0.03 -10.56 7.92
N VAL A 158 1.32 -10.45 7.64
CA VAL A 158 1.87 -10.40 6.27
C VAL A 158 2.80 -11.57 6.04
N THR A 159 2.62 -12.23 4.90
CA THR A 159 3.60 -13.15 4.33
C THR A 159 4.06 -12.63 2.97
N LEU A 160 5.16 -13.17 2.43
CA LEU A 160 5.75 -12.70 1.19
C LEU A 160 5.85 -13.86 0.19
N SER A 161 5.41 -13.63 -1.04
CA SER A 161 5.50 -14.61 -2.13
C SER A 161 5.89 -13.89 -3.42
N ASN A 162 7.04 -14.24 -3.99
CA ASN A 162 7.55 -13.68 -5.26
C ASN A 162 7.53 -12.14 -5.32
N GLY A 163 7.93 -11.46 -4.24
CA GLY A 163 7.91 -9.99 -4.18
C GLY A 163 6.55 -9.37 -3.85
N ILE A 164 5.49 -10.17 -3.78
CA ILE A 164 4.13 -9.72 -3.50
C ILE A 164 3.78 -10.04 -2.04
N GLN A 165 3.34 -9.02 -1.32
CA GLN A 165 2.97 -9.11 0.09
C GLN A 165 1.54 -9.62 0.21
N GLN A 166 1.36 -10.71 0.94
CA GLN A 166 0.06 -11.35 1.19
C GLN A 166 -0.39 -10.94 2.60
N TRP A 167 -1.35 -10.01 2.68
CA TRP A 167 -1.87 -9.51 3.94
C TRP A 167 -3.21 -10.16 4.27
N THR A 168 -3.32 -10.72 5.48
CA THR A 168 -4.59 -11.26 5.99
C THR A 168 -5.34 -10.17 6.75
N VAL A 169 -6.56 -9.89 6.32
CA VAL A 169 -7.41 -8.84 6.90
C VAL A 169 -7.76 -9.23 8.36
N PRO A 170 -7.43 -8.39 9.36
CA PRO A 170 -7.63 -8.74 10.77
C PRO A 170 -9.04 -8.48 11.27
N TYR A 171 -9.81 -7.61 10.61
CA TYR A 171 -11.16 -7.22 11.04
C TYR A 171 -12.09 -7.04 9.85
N THR A 172 -13.35 -7.41 9.96
CA THR A 172 -14.34 -7.10 8.93
C THR A 172 -14.74 -5.63 9.00
N GLY A 173 -14.67 -4.90 7.88
CA GLY A 173 -15.02 -3.47 7.88
C GLY A 173 -14.88 -2.79 6.53
N ASP A 174 -15.21 -1.50 6.52
CA ASP A 174 -15.07 -0.65 5.34
C ASP A 174 -13.72 0.08 5.42
N TYR A 175 -12.72 -0.47 4.73
CA TYR A 175 -11.35 0.02 4.73
C TYR A 175 -11.15 1.12 3.70
N LYS A 176 -10.49 2.19 4.10
CA LYS A 176 -9.95 3.18 3.19
C LYS A 176 -8.57 2.75 2.71
N ILE A 177 -8.45 2.49 1.42
CA ILE A 177 -7.20 2.07 0.78
C ILE A 177 -6.68 3.23 -0.07
N ARG A 178 -5.41 3.56 0.11
CA ARG A 178 -4.65 4.51 -0.71
C ARG A 178 -3.47 3.79 -1.34
N ALA A 179 -3.46 3.70 -2.67
CA ALA A 179 -2.34 3.19 -3.44
C ALA A 179 -1.59 4.34 -4.12
N ILE A 180 -0.27 4.28 -4.10
CA ILE A 180 0.63 5.25 -4.74
C ILE A 180 1.57 4.48 -5.66
N GLY A 181 1.59 4.81 -6.96
CA GLY A 181 2.51 4.24 -7.93
C GLY A 181 3.91 4.85 -7.83
N ALA A 182 4.93 4.16 -8.34
CA ALA A 182 6.30 4.66 -8.30
C ALA A 182 6.56 5.74 -9.36
N ALA A 183 7.58 6.56 -9.13
CA ALA A 183 8.10 7.44 -10.17
C ALA A 183 8.93 6.66 -11.22
N GLY A 184 8.96 7.18 -12.44
CA GLY A 184 9.92 6.76 -13.45
C GLY A 184 11.34 7.22 -13.14
N GLY A 185 12.31 6.67 -13.84
CA GLY A 185 13.71 7.05 -13.78
C GLY A 185 13.97 8.44 -14.36
N TYR A 186 15.21 8.90 -14.29
CA TYR A 186 15.70 10.04 -15.07
C TYR A 186 17.09 9.70 -15.63
N ASP A 187 17.60 10.53 -16.53
CA ASP A 187 18.90 10.38 -17.16
C ASP A 187 19.88 11.52 -16.79
N SER A 188 21.07 11.53 -17.39
CA SER A 188 22.10 12.54 -17.13
C SER A 188 21.81 13.91 -17.75
N TYR A 189 20.74 14.04 -18.54
CA TYR A 189 20.42 15.31 -19.20
C TYR A 189 20.04 16.40 -18.17
N PRO A 190 20.45 17.68 -18.37
CA PRO A 190 20.16 18.75 -17.43
C PRO A 190 18.67 18.84 -17.09
N ASN A 191 18.36 18.97 -15.79
CA ASN A 191 17.00 19.08 -15.25
C ASN A 191 16.07 17.87 -15.46
N SER A 192 16.52 16.79 -16.10
CA SER A 192 15.77 15.53 -16.26
C SER A 192 15.12 14.99 -14.97
N PRO A 193 15.75 15.08 -13.77
CA PRO A 193 15.09 14.70 -12.51
C PRO A 193 13.79 15.45 -12.21
N GLN A 194 13.62 16.66 -12.75
CA GLN A 194 12.43 17.48 -12.59
C GLN A 194 11.35 17.18 -13.62
N TYR A 195 11.61 16.34 -14.62
CA TYR A 195 10.71 16.05 -15.73
C TYR A 195 10.31 14.57 -15.84
N ARG A 196 10.96 13.66 -15.11
CA ARG A 196 10.59 12.24 -14.98
C ARG A 196 9.09 11.99 -14.79
N GLY A 197 8.58 10.88 -15.31
CA GLY A 197 7.20 10.48 -15.08
C GLY A 197 6.89 10.29 -13.58
N ARG A 198 5.77 10.83 -13.13
CA ARG A 198 5.31 10.74 -11.73
C ARG A 198 4.26 9.65 -11.57
N GLY A 199 4.29 8.93 -10.45
CA GLY A 199 3.29 7.92 -10.12
C GLY A 199 1.94 8.53 -9.69
N ALA A 200 0.85 7.80 -9.89
CA ALA A 200 -0.49 8.23 -9.50
C ALA A 200 -0.76 7.94 -8.02
N ARG A 201 -1.74 8.64 -7.43
CA ARG A 201 -2.31 8.33 -6.11
C ARG A 201 -3.80 8.07 -6.25
N ILE A 202 -4.21 6.85 -5.93
CA ILE A 202 -5.59 6.38 -6.09
C ILE A 202 -6.12 6.03 -4.70
N VAL A 203 -7.32 6.49 -4.37
CA VAL A 203 -7.93 6.27 -3.05
C VAL A 203 -9.36 5.80 -3.21
N GLY A 204 -9.77 4.78 -2.46
CA GLY A 204 -11.14 4.29 -2.42
C GLY A 204 -11.47 3.61 -1.09
N GLU A 205 -12.77 3.40 -0.85
CA GLU A 205 -13.28 2.62 0.28
C GLU A 205 -13.79 1.26 -0.19
N PHE A 206 -13.36 0.20 0.49
CA PHE A 206 -13.64 -1.18 0.16
C PHE A 206 -14.09 -1.94 1.41
N ARG A 207 -15.16 -2.72 1.27
CA ARG A 207 -15.55 -3.65 2.32
C ARG A 207 -14.67 -4.89 2.24
N LEU A 208 -13.89 -5.14 3.29
CA LEU A 208 -13.04 -6.32 3.43
C LEU A 208 -13.57 -7.18 4.58
N LYS A 209 -13.45 -8.50 4.46
CA LYS A 209 -13.83 -9.43 5.54
C LYS A 209 -12.59 -9.95 6.24
N GLU A 210 -12.72 -10.15 7.54
CA GLU A 210 -11.71 -10.84 8.34
C GLU A 210 -11.32 -12.18 7.72
N GLY A 211 -10.03 -12.47 7.71
CA GLY A 211 -9.46 -13.68 7.10
C GLY A 211 -9.32 -13.63 5.57
N GLU A 212 -9.84 -12.61 4.87
CA GLU A 212 -9.56 -12.43 3.44
C GLU A 212 -8.07 -12.12 3.23
N VAL A 213 -7.48 -12.72 2.19
CA VAL A 213 -6.10 -12.43 1.77
C VAL A 213 -6.11 -11.39 0.66
N ILE A 214 -5.35 -10.33 0.88
CA ILE A 214 -5.14 -9.23 -0.06
C ILE A 214 -3.68 -9.25 -0.51
N GLN A 215 -3.47 -9.33 -1.83
CA GLN A 215 -2.15 -9.22 -2.42
C GLN A 215 -1.78 -7.75 -2.64
N ILE A 216 -0.58 -7.40 -2.21
CA ILE A 216 -0.06 -6.04 -2.26
C ILE A 216 1.29 -6.07 -2.96
N LEU A 217 1.33 -5.51 -4.16
CA LEU A 217 2.55 -5.25 -4.91
C LEU A 217 2.85 -3.76 -4.81
N VAL A 218 4.00 -3.39 -4.25
CA VAL A 218 4.42 -1.99 -4.17
C VAL A 218 5.41 -1.69 -5.28
N GLY A 219 5.05 -0.75 -6.16
CA GLY A 219 5.87 -0.39 -7.31
C GLY A 219 7.23 0.17 -6.90
N GLN A 220 8.28 -0.12 -7.68
CA GLN A 220 9.63 0.39 -7.47
C GLN A 220 9.97 1.48 -8.50
N GLU A 221 10.92 2.34 -8.14
CA GLU A 221 11.32 3.46 -8.98
C GLU A 221 12.04 2.94 -10.22
N GLY A 222 11.78 3.56 -11.37
CA GLY A 222 12.46 3.22 -12.61
C GLY A 222 13.96 3.49 -12.53
N GLY A 223 14.75 2.70 -13.25
CA GLY A 223 16.21 2.80 -13.28
C GLY A 223 16.68 4.19 -13.69
N ILE A 224 17.64 4.72 -12.95
CA ILE A 224 18.26 6.03 -13.19
C ILE A 224 19.53 5.83 -13.99
N ASN A 225 19.63 6.49 -15.15
CA ASN A 225 20.84 6.52 -15.93
C ASN A 225 21.68 7.75 -15.57
N LYS A 226 22.93 7.53 -15.17
CA LYS A 226 23.88 8.62 -14.85
C LYS A 226 24.98 8.76 -15.90
N ARG A 227 24.98 7.88 -16.91
CA ARG A 227 26.05 7.78 -17.91
C ARG A 227 25.59 8.26 -19.29
N ASN A 228 24.32 8.09 -19.61
CA ASN A 228 23.79 8.39 -20.92
C ASN A 228 22.33 8.85 -20.83
N GLU A 229 21.77 9.21 -21.98
CA GLU A 229 20.36 9.51 -22.17
C GLU A 229 19.48 8.26 -21.97
N SER A 230 18.20 8.45 -21.61
CA SER A 230 17.17 7.44 -21.31
C SER A 230 17.11 6.85 -19.89
N SER A 231 15.90 6.52 -19.43
CA SER A 231 15.64 5.97 -18.10
C SER A 231 14.51 4.93 -18.06
N GLY A 232 14.48 4.11 -17.01
CA GLY A 232 13.49 3.04 -16.86
C GLY A 232 12.12 3.55 -16.43
N GLY A 233 11.06 2.82 -16.79
CA GLY A 233 9.70 3.10 -16.30
C GLY A 233 9.53 2.70 -14.83
N GLY A 234 8.74 3.45 -14.09
CA GLY A 234 8.35 3.15 -12.71
C GLY A 234 7.26 2.09 -12.66
N GLY A 235 7.27 1.27 -11.60
CA GLY A 235 6.27 0.25 -11.41
C GLY A 235 4.93 0.76 -10.89
N GLY A 236 3.86 0.08 -11.30
CA GLY A 236 2.54 0.24 -10.70
C GLY A 236 2.47 -0.36 -9.30
N THR A 237 1.52 0.12 -8.49
CA THR A 237 1.22 -0.40 -7.16
C THR A 237 -0.17 -1.03 -7.17
N PHE A 238 -0.26 -2.29 -6.76
CA PHE A 238 -1.45 -3.12 -6.92
C PHE A 238 -1.96 -3.57 -5.56
N VAL A 239 -3.28 -3.49 -5.37
CA VAL A 239 -4.00 -4.09 -4.25
C VAL A 239 -5.11 -4.96 -4.84
N VAL A 240 -4.98 -6.27 -4.67
CA VAL A 240 -5.76 -7.29 -5.38
C VAL A 240 -6.36 -8.24 -4.36
N ARG A 241 -7.67 -8.50 -4.45
CA ARG A 241 -8.35 -9.50 -3.62
C ARG A 241 -8.17 -10.88 -4.24
N GLY A 242 -7.82 -11.88 -3.42
CA GLY A 242 -7.65 -13.25 -3.91
C GLY A 242 -6.50 -13.36 -4.89
N ALA A 243 -6.69 -14.01 -6.04
CA ALA A 243 -5.64 -14.20 -7.05
C ALA A 243 -5.61 -13.09 -8.12
N ASP A 244 -6.78 -12.57 -8.51
CA ASP A 244 -6.95 -11.87 -9.78
C ASP A 244 -8.04 -10.78 -9.78
N THR A 245 -8.62 -10.44 -8.63
CA THR A 245 -9.69 -9.41 -8.55
C THR A 245 -9.09 -8.07 -8.10
N PRO A 246 -8.79 -7.12 -9.02
CA PRO A 246 -8.19 -5.85 -8.64
C PRO A 246 -9.18 -5.03 -7.81
N LEU A 247 -8.72 -4.48 -6.68
CA LEU A 247 -9.50 -3.51 -5.91
C LEU A 247 -9.11 -2.09 -6.34
N ILE A 248 -7.81 -1.82 -6.29
CA ILE A 248 -7.23 -0.51 -6.56
C ILE A 248 -5.80 -0.66 -7.05
N ILE A 249 -5.48 0.03 -8.15
CA ILE A 249 -4.16 0.01 -8.78
C ILE A 249 -3.78 1.45 -9.10
N ALA A 250 -2.59 1.85 -8.71
CA ALA A 250 -2.01 3.15 -9.04
C ALA A 250 -0.89 2.96 -10.07
N GLY A 251 -1.03 3.60 -11.23
CA GLY A 251 -0.02 3.56 -12.28
C GLY A 251 1.31 4.20 -11.87
N GLY A 252 2.41 3.66 -12.37
CA GLY A 252 3.75 4.20 -12.27
C GLY A 252 4.06 5.20 -13.40
N GLY A 253 5.01 6.11 -13.16
CA GLY A 253 5.46 7.05 -14.17
C GLY A 253 6.34 6.41 -15.25
N GLY A 254 6.30 6.92 -16.47
CA GLY A 254 7.20 6.53 -17.56
C GLY A 254 8.62 7.07 -17.38
N GLY A 255 9.57 6.35 -17.96
CA GLY A 255 10.96 6.78 -18.14
C GLY A 255 11.07 7.83 -19.24
N VAL A 256 12.11 8.64 -19.15
CA VAL A 256 12.37 9.78 -20.05
C VAL A 256 13.58 9.48 -20.92
N ASP A 257 13.70 10.20 -22.03
CA ASP A 257 14.90 10.33 -22.86
C ASP A 257 15.15 11.81 -23.12
N SER A 258 16.17 12.34 -22.45
CA SER A 258 16.66 13.71 -22.63
C SER A 258 15.59 14.78 -22.45
N ALA A 259 14.64 14.55 -21.53
CA ALA A 259 13.50 15.41 -21.32
C ALA A 259 13.94 16.86 -21.01
N GLN A 260 13.49 17.79 -21.84
CA GLN A 260 13.78 19.22 -21.74
C GLN A 260 12.67 19.99 -21.02
N SER A 261 11.47 19.41 -21.00
CA SER A 261 10.31 19.99 -20.34
C SER A 261 9.40 18.93 -19.72
N ARG A 262 8.42 19.38 -18.94
CA ARG A 262 7.46 18.51 -18.31
C ARG A 262 6.41 18.08 -19.33
N HIS A 263 6.35 16.78 -19.63
CA HIS A 263 5.29 16.21 -20.46
C HIS A 263 4.31 15.40 -19.62
N ALA A 264 3.02 15.76 -19.68
CA ALA A 264 1.98 15.11 -18.88
C ALA A 264 1.79 13.62 -19.24
N GLY A 265 2.10 13.24 -20.49
CA GLY A 265 2.01 11.86 -20.94
C GLY A 265 2.99 10.90 -20.25
N CYS A 266 4.12 11.40 -19.74
CA CYS A 266 5.05 10.58 -18.96
C CYS A 266 4.51 10.27 -17.56
N ASP A 267 3.62 11.09 -17.02
CA ASP A 267 3.03 10.85 -15.72
C ASP A 267 1.98 9.74 -15.80
N ALA A 268 1.76 9.04 -14.70
CA ALA A 268 0.73 8.02 -14.60
C ALA A 268 -0.68 8.60 -14.79
N SER A 269 -1.55 7.80 -15.41
CA SER A 269 -2.95 8.14 -15.66
C SER A 269 -3.84 7.76 -14.49
N THR A 270 -4.85 8.57 -14.18
CA THR A 270 -5.94 8.19 -13.27
C THR A 270 -6.99 7.30 -13.94
N ASN A 271 -6.96 7.20 -15.28
CA ASN A 271 -7.85 6.35 -16.06
C ASN A 271 -7.25 4.95 -16.23
N THR A 272 -8.06 4.02 -16.70
CA THR A 272 -7.64 2.63 -16.93
C THR A 272 -6.62 2.46 -18.05
N THR A 273 -6.64 3.35 -19.04
CA THR A 273 -5.68 3.33 -20.17
C THR A 273 -4.35 3.97 -19.76
N GLY A 274 -3.26 3.34 -20.16
CA GLY A 274 -1.92 3.91 -20.03
C GLY A 274 -1.74 5.10 -20.96
N ASN A 275 -0.90 6.05 -20.55
CA ASN A 275 -0.63 7.22 -21.37
C ASN A 275 0.30 6.88 -22.54
N LEU A 276 0.31 7.75 -23.53
CA LEU A 276 1.12 7.64 -24.75
C LEU A 276 2.56 8.15 -24.58
N GLY A 277 2.89 8.82 -23.47
CA GLY A 277 4.17 9.49 -23.31
C GLY A 277 4.23 10.81 -24.09
N TYR A 278 5.39 11.13 -24.63
CA TYR A 278 5.60 12.28 -25.52
C TYR A 278 6.56 11.87 -26.62
N ASP A 279 6.21 12.25 -27.86
CA ASP A 279 6.82 11.73 -29.09
C ASP A 279 6.93 10.20 -29.08
N SER A 280 5.82 9.51 -28.80
CA SER A 280 5.82 8.08 -28.52
C SER A 280 4.49 7.44 -28.91
N TRP A 281 4.34 6.13 -28.69
CA TRP A 281 3.20 5.35 -29.17
C TRP A 281 2.06 5.26 -28.15
N SER A 282 0.99 4.53 -28.50
CA SER A 282 -0.14 4.31 -27.62
C SER A 282 0.26 3.49 -26.37
N GLY A 283 -0.25 3.88 -25.22
CA GLY A 283 -0.24 3.03 -24.04
C GLY A 283 -1.14 1.80 -24.21
N GLY A 284 -1.02 0.86 -23.27
CA GLY A 284 -1.92 -0.27 -23.14
C GLY A 284 -3.33 0.17 -22.73
N SER A 285 -4.30 -0.70 -22.98
CA SER A 285 -5.71 -0.48 -22.64
C SER A 285 -6.35 -1.76 -22.10
N ASN A 286 -7.52 -1.62 -21.47
CA ASN A 286 -8.31 -2.76 -20.97
C ASN A 286 -7.54 -3.72 -20.05
N GLY A 287 -6.55 -3.21 -19.31
CA GLY A 287 -5.75 -4.01 -18.40
C GLY A 287 -4.51 -4.65 -19.04
N HIS A 288 -4.23 -4.38 -20.32
CA HIS A 288 -3.10 -4.96 -21.04
C HIS A 288 -1.86 -4.05 -21.02
N GLY A 289 -0.68 -4.65 -21.19
CA GLY A 289 0.57 -3.92 -21.39
C GLY A 289 0.62 -3.21 -22.74
N ALA A 290 1.48 -2.20 -22.88
CA ALA A 290 1.65 -1.51 -24.16
C ALA A 290 2.43 -2.37 -25.16
N GLN A 291 1.93 -2.49 -26.40
CA GLN A 291 2.46 -3.41 -27.40
C GLN A 291 3.09 -2.74 -28.62
N THR A 292 2.98 -1.42 -28.74
CA THR A 292 3.36 -0.68 -29.95
C THR A 292 4.68 0.06 -29.79
N ALA A 293 5.57 -0.09 -30.76
CA ALA A 293 6.70 0.82 -31.01
C ALA A 293 7.15 0.76 -32.47
N ASP A 294 8.24 1.44 -32.81
CA ASP A 294 8.96 1.31 -34.09
C ASP A 294 10.08 0.26 -34.03
N ASP A 295 10.88 0.21 -35.11
CA ASP A 295 12.06 -0.65 -35.27
C ASP A 295 13.34 0.01 -34.70
N GLY A 296 13.21 1.14 -34.00
CA GLY A 296 14.33 1.91 -33.45
C GLY A 296 14.73 1.48 -32.03
N ASN A 297 15.46 2.36 -31.35
CA ASN A 297 15.99 2.18 -30.00
C ASN A 297 14.93 2.47 -28.91
N SER A 298 13.70 2.02 -29.12
CA SER A 298 12.55 2.34 -28.29
C SER A 298 12.53 1.54 -26.99
N GLY A 299 12.23 2.19 -25.86
CA GLY A 299 12.13 1.51 -24.57
C GLY A 299 11.07 0.41 -24.56
N GLY A 300 11.15 -0.47 -23.56
CA GLY A 300 10.14 -1.51 -23.35
C GLY A 300 8.79 -0.94 -22.94
N GLY A 301 7.71 -1.60 -23.35
CA GLY A 301 6.36 -1.21 -22.94
C GLY A 301 6.11 -1.49 -21.46
N GLY A 302 5.27 -0.69 -20.81
CA GLY A 302 4.81 -0.99 -19.46
C GLY A 302 3.94 -2.26 -19.43
N GLY A 303 4.02 -3.01 -18.35
CA GLY A 303 3.14 -4.13 -18.03
C GLY A 303 1.78 -3.65 -17.50
N GLY A 304 0.72 -4.36 -17.88
CA GLY A 304 -0.63 -4.16 -17.36
C GLY A 304 -0.97 -5.12 -16.22
N PHE A 305 -2.26 -5.26 -15.94
CA PHE A 305 -2.76 -6.27 -15.01
C PHE A 305 -2.72 -7.67 -15.64
N TYR A 306 -3.19 -7.79 -16.88
CA TYR A 306 -3.39 -9.08 -17.57
C TYR A 306 -2.20 -9.55 -18.41
N SER A 307 -1.34 -8.64 -18.88
CA SER A 307 -0.25 -8.98 -19.80
C SER A 307 0.96 -8.07 -19.64
N SER A 308 2.12 -8.62 -19.98
CA SER A 308 3.38 -7.89 -20.10
C SER A 308 3.33 -6.85 -21.21
N GLY A 309 4.17 -5.83 -21.08
CA GLY A 309 4.47 -4.91 -22.18
C GLY A 309 5.33 -5.56 -23.25
N ARG A 310 5.42 -4.91 -24.40
CA ARG A 310 6.25 -5.33 -25.53
C ARG A 310 7.73 -5.36 -25.18
N ASN A 311 8.42 -6.38 -25.69
CA ASN A 311 9.88 -6.53 -25.67
C ASN A 311 10.53 -6.01 -26.96
N GLY A 312 11.75 -5.49 -26.88
CA GLY A 312 12.66 -5.37 -28.02
C GLY A 312 13.21 -6.72 -28.50
N GLU A 313 13.77 -6.77 -29.71
CA GLU A 313 14.28 -7.98 -30.38
C GLU A 313 15.37 -8.70 -29.58
N ASN A 314 16.26 -7.95 -28.92
CA ASN A 314 17.29 -8.47 -28.03
C ASN A 314 16.73 -9.17 -26.77
N PHE A 315 15.41 -9.08 -26.55
CA PHE A 315 14.68 -9.70 -25.45
C PHE A 315 13.52 -10.58 -25.96
N ASN A 316 13.72 -11.23 -27.11
CA ASN A 316 12.74 -12.10 -27.79
C ASN A 316 11.44 -11.36 -28.20
N GLY A 317 11.53 -10.06 -28.43
CA GLY A 317 10.49 -9.29 -29.11
C GLY A 317 10.54 -9.44 -30.63
N THR A 318 9.55 -8.89 -31.32
CA THR A 318 9.42 -8.98 -32.79
C THR A 318 9.71 -7.68 -33.52
N LYS A 319 10.14 -6.64 -32.81
CA LYS A 319 10.33 -5.30 -33.38
C LYS A 319 11.37 -4.51 -32.58
N GLY A 320 12.26 -3.76 -33.21
CA GLY A 320 13.13 -2.75 -32.59
C GLY A 320 14.15 -3.25 -31.57
N GLU A 321 15.28 -2.55 -31.46
CA GLU A 321 16.45 -2.99 -30.68
C GLU A 321 16.48 -2.46 -29.24
N GLY A 322 15.37 -1.95 -28.72
CA GLY A 322 15.36 -1.35 -27.40
C GLY A 322 15.03 -2.27 -26.21
N GLY A 323 14.42 -1.70 -25.17
CA GLY A 323 14.28 -2.34 -23.85
C GLY A 323 13.28 -3.50 -23.80
N GLU A 324 13.39 -4.32 -22.76
CA GLU A 324 12.39 -5.37 -22.45
C GLU A 324 11.16 -4.75 -21.81
N GLY A 325 9.99 -5.28 -22.14
CA GLY A 325 8.73 -4.87 -21.52
C GLY A 325 8.66 -5.28 -20.06
N GLY A 326 7.92 -4.50 -19.27
CA GLY A 326 7.60 -4.90 -17.89
C GLY A 326 6.58 -6.03 -17.88
N ASN A 327 6.77 -7.01 -17.00
CA ASN A 327 5.78 -8.06 -16.77
C ASN A 327 4.54 -7.50 -16.08
N GLY A 328 3.37 -7.94 -16.51
CA GLY A 328 2.12 -7.56 -15.87
C GLY A 328 1.96 -8.18 -14.48
N PHE A 329 0.95 -7.74 -13.72
CA PHE A 329 0.72 -8.24 -12.35
C PHE A 329 0.54 -9.77 -12.33
N LEU A 330 -0.29 -10.32 -13.22
CA LEU A 330 -0.49 -11.77 -13.32
C LEU A 330 0.74 -12.55 -13.80
N GLN A 331 1.76 -11.85 -14.33
CA GLN A 331 3.07 -12.40 -14.69
C GLN A 331 4.14 -12.14 -13.61
N GLY A 332 3.72 -11.73 -12.40
CA GLY A 332 4.61 -11.49 -11.26
C GLY A 332 5.14 -10.06 -11.16
N GLY A 333 4.80 -9.17 -12.10
CA GLY A 333 5.12 -7.74 -12.01
C GLY A 333 6.61 -7.38 -12.16
N GLU A 334 7.46 -8.29 -12.61
CA GLU A 334 8.89 -8.01 -12.80
C GLU A 334 9.13 -6.85 -13.77
N GLY A 335 10.03 -5.93 -13.43
CA GLY A 335 10.42 -4.85 -14.34
C GLY A 335 11.25 -5.35 -15.53
N GLY A 336 11.21 -4.66 -16.65
CA GLY A 336 11.97 -5.01 -17.86
C GLY A 336 13.46 -4.75 -17.74
N ARG A 337 14.29 -5.56 -18.40
CA ARG A 337 15.72 -5.29 -18.62
C ARG A 337 15.96 -4.14 -19.58
N SER A 338 17.11 -3.49 -19.42
CA SER A 338 17.68 -2.60 -20.43
C SER A 338 18.71 -3.29 -21.30
N LEU A 339 18.89 -2.84 -22.54
CA LEU A 339 19.98 -3.33 -23.39
C LEU A 339 21.36 -2.83 -22.90
N HIS A 340 21.43 -1.56 -22.50
CA HIS A 340 22.68 -0.92 -22.07
C HIS A 340 22.58 -0.34 -20.64
N HIS A 341 23.73 -0.23 -19.98
CA HIS A 341 23.94 0.47 -18.71
C HIS A 341 23.07 0.04 -17.50
N ASN A 342 22.35 -1.08 -17.58
CA ASN A 342 21.53 -1.66 -16.52
C ASN A 342 20.40 -0.71 -16.03
N VAL A 343 19.78 0.01 -16.97
CA VAL A 343 18.70 0.99 -16.76
C VAL A 343 17.33 0.29 -16.77
N VAL A 344 17.13 -0.61 -15.81
CA VAL A 344 15.95 -1.48 -15.73
C VAL A 344 14.66 -0.72 -15.41
N GLY A 345 13.52 -1.30 -15.77
CA GLY A 345 12.22 -0.89 -15.28
C GLY A 345 12.02 -1.30 -13.81
N GLY A 346 11.18 -0.55 -13.11
CA GLY A 346 10.82 -0.85 -11.72
C GLY A 346 9.88 -2.05 -11.60
N PHE A 347 10.06 -2.86 -10.55
CA PHE A 347 9.07 -3.87 -10.14
C PHE A 347 7.67 -3.25 -10.00
N GLY A 348 6.65 -3.98 -10.42
CA GLY A 348 5.31 -3.46 -10.73
C GLY A 348 5.09 -3.21 -12.22
N GLY A 349 5.90 -3.85 -13.09
CA GLY A 349 5.72 -3.83 -14.54
C GLY A 349 6.26 -2.59 -15.25
N GLY A 350 7.23 -1.88 -14.69
CA GLY A 350 7.95 -0.84 -15.45
C GLY A 350 8.76 -1.46 -16.59
N GLY A 351 8.72 -0.88 -17.79
CA GLY A 351 9.56 -1.26 -18.91
C GLY A 351 11.01 -0.80 -18.73
N GLY A 352 11.96 -1.56 -19.27
CA GLY A 352 13.37 -1.16 -19.30
C GLY A 352 13.65 -0.14 -20.42
N ALA A 353 14.69 0.68 -20.27
CA ALA A 353 15.14 1.56 -21.34
C ALA A 353 15.96 0.81 -22.39
N ASN A 354 16.21 1.39 -23.57
CA ASN A 354 17.33 0.89 -24.39
C ASN A 354 18.66 1.19 -23.67
N GLY A 355 18.79 2.37 -23.04
CA GLY A 355 19.93 2.74 -22.20
C GLY A 355 20.89 3.72 -22.87
N TRP A 356 20.82 3.88 -24.20
CA TRP A 356 21.37 5.04 -24.92
C TRP A 356 20.28 6.01 -25.35
N ALA A 357 19.09 5.50 -25.61
CA ALA A 357 17.90 6.25 -25.96
C ALA A 357 16.66 5.49 -25.43
N GLY A 358 15.45 5.99 -25.64
CA GLY A 358 14.21 5.24 -25.44
C GLY A 358 13.89 4.93 -23.98
N GLY A 359 13.11 5.81 -23.35
CA GLY A 359 12.59 5.60 -21.99
C GLY A 359 11.60 4.44 -21.88
N GLY A 360 11.60 3.71 -20.76
CA GLY A 360 10.67 2.61 -20.54
C GLY A 360 9.26 3.06 -20.13
N GLY A 361 8.22 2.33 -20.52
CA GLY A 361 6.83 2.62 -20.12
C GLY A 361 6.55 2.32 -18.64
N GLY A 362 5.69 3.11 -18.00
CA GLY A 362 5.28 2.89 -16.60
C GLY A 362 4.33 1.68 -16.46
N GLY A 363 4.47 0.91 -15.39
CA GLY A 363 3.55 -0.20 -15.09
C GLY A 363 2.21 0.28 -14.49
N GLY A 364 1.16 -0.54 -14.54
CA GLY A 364 -0.13 -0.16 -13.96
C GLY A 364 -1.26 -1.14 -14.27
N TYR A 365 -2.51 -0.67 -14.16
CA TYR A 365 -3.66 -1.45 -14.60
C TYR A 365 -3.55 -1.76 -16.09
N SER A 366 -3.32 -0.74 -16.92
CA SER A 366 -2.77 -0.94 -18.25
C SER A 366 -1.36 -0.34 -18.28
N GLY A 367 -0.47 -0.92 -19.07
CA GLY A 367 0.90 -0.42 -19.18
C GLY A 367 0.97 0.91 -19.93
N GLY A 368 1.93 1.76 -19.58
CA GLY A 368 2.27 2.95 -20.36
C GLY A 368 3.07 2.60 -21.61
N SER A 369 3.05 3.48 -22.61
CA SER A 369 3.73 3.26 -23.89
C SER A 369 5.25 3.09 -23.76
N SER A 370 5.85 2.43 -24.75
CA SER A 370 7.29 2.54 -25.04
C SER A 370 7.66 3.99 -25.33
N GLY A 371 8.81 4.44 -24.83
CA GLY A 371 9.40 5.73 -25.20
C GLY A 371 10.25 5.61 -26.46
N SER A 372 10.13 6.57 -27.38
CA SER A 372 10.95 6.63 -28.59
C SER A 372 12.42 6.88 -28.29
N GLY A 373 13.32 6.49 -29.20
CA GLY A 373 14.73 6.88 -29.14
C GLY A 373 15.01 8.30 -29.63
N SER A 374 14.11 9.25 -29.35
CA SER A 374 14.20 10.66 -29.76
C SER A 374 14.55 11.55 -28.58
N HIS A 375 15.29 12.63 -28.86
CA HIS A 375 15.58 13.67 -27.88
C HIS A 375 14.28 14.35 -27.40
N ASP A 376 14.19 14.66 -26.10
CA ASP A 376 12.99 15.20 -25.46
C ASP A 376 11.76 14.29 -25.67
N SER A 377 11.90 13.00 -25.37
CA SER A 377 10.78 12.05 -25.42
C SER A 377 10.61 11.30 -24.10
N CYS A 378 9.51 10.55 -23.97
CA CYS A 378 9.31 9.69 -22.81
C CYS A 378 8.33 8.56 -23.10
N GLY A 379 8.55 7.44 -22.41
CA GLY A 379 7.52 6.41 -22.28
C GLY A 379 6.32 6.95 -21.51
N GLY A 380 5.15 6.39 -21.79
CA GLY A 380 3.92 6.78 -21.11
C GLY A 380 3.88 6.30 -19.67
N GLY A 381 3.19 7.03 -18.80
CA GLY A 381 2.83 6.51 -17.48
C GLY A 381 1.71 5.48 -17.54
N GLY A 382 1.71 4.53 -16.60
CA GLY A 382 0.73 3.45 -16.53
C GLY A 382 -0.68 3.95 -16.17
N GLY A 383 -1.69 3.17 -16.57
CA GLY A 383 -3.09 3.35 -16.20
C GLY A 383 -3.36 2.96 -14.75
N SER A 384 -4.41 3.53 -14.15
CA SER A 384 -4.88 3.24 -12.80
C SER A 384 -6.26 2.58 -12.81
N TYR A 385 -6.63 1.96 -11.69
CA TYR A 385 -7.94 1.31 -11.51
C TYR A 385 -8.46 1.53 -10.10
N ASN A 386 -9.76 1.70 -9.94
CA ASN A 386 -10.41 1.87 -8.65
C ASN A 386 -11.87 1.41 -8.71
N ASP A 387 -12.18 0.30 -8.05
CA ASP A 387 -13.56 -0.21 -7.89
C ASP A 387 -14.19 0.22 -6.56
N GLY A 388 -13.49 1.07 -5.80
CA GLY A 388 -13.90 1.51 -4.47
C GLY A 388 -14.93 2.64 -4.50
N LYS A 389 -15.61 2.81 -3.37
CA LYS A 389 -16.48 3.97 -3.12
C LYS A 389 -15.65 5.19 -2.70
N LYS A 390 -16.25 6.38 -2.75
CA LYS A 390 -15.66 7.67 -2.30
C LYS A 390 -14.26 7.93 -2.89
N GLN A 391 -14.14 7.75 -4.20
CA GLN A 391 -12.85 7.82 -4.89
C GLN A 391 -12.21 9.20 -4.80
N LYS A 392 -10.89 9.22 -4.60
CA LYS A 392 -10.05 10.44 -4.73
C LYS A 392 -8.77 10.09 -5.46
N ASN A 393 -8.77 10.33 -6.76
CA ASN A 393 -7.70 9.95 -7.67
C ASN A 393 -6.94 11.22 -8.08
N GLU A 394 -5.62 11.17 -8.04
CA GLU A 394 -4.73 12.25 -8.41
C GLU A 394 -3.64 11.66 -9.31
N CYS A 395 -3.59 12.11 -10.56
CA CYS A 395 -2.47 11.79 -11.43
C CYS A 395 -1.23 12.53 -10.90
N CYS A 396 -0.05 11.96 -11.19
CA CYS A 396 1.21 12.67 -11.01
C CYS A 396 1.56 13.12 -9.57
N TYR A 397 1.14 12.35 -8.56
CA TYR A 397 1.37 12.62 -7.14
C TYR A 397 2.81 12.33 -6.70
N ASN A 398 3.35 11.17 -7.08
CA ASN A 398 4.63 10.70 -6.60
C ASN A 398 5.78 11.21 -7.48
N LYS A 399 6.46 12.25 -7.02
CA LYS A 399 7.50 12.95 -7.80
C LYS A 399 8.83 12.19 -7.90
N ALA A 400 9.12 11.33 -6.93
CA ALA A 400 10.34 10.53 -6.87
C ALA A 400 10.16 9.35 -5.92
N GLY A 401 10.91 8.28 -6.15
CA GLY A 401 10.93 7.12 -5.27
C GLY A 401 9.81 6.11 -5.53
N HIS A 402 9.72 5.17 -4.59
CA HIS A 402 8.86 3.98 -4.68
C HIS A 402 7.39 4.29 -4.42
N GLY A 403 6.54 3.33 -4.75
CA GLY A 403 5.14 3.33 -4.38
C GLY A 403 4.92 3.08 -2.89
N GLN A 404 3.64 3.10 -2.50
CA GLN A 404 3.21 2.80 -1.15
C GLN A 404 1.73 2.40 -1.15
N VAL A 405 1.33 1.53 -0.22
CA VAL A 405 -0.08 1.28 0.07
C VAL A 405 -0.37 1.62 1.53
N ILE A 406 -1.47 2.33 1.78
CA ILE A 406 -1.96 2.62 3.12
C ILE A 406 -3.38 2.12 3.24
N ILE A 407 -3.61 1.22 4.19
CA ILE A 407 -4.91 0.63 4.48
C ILE A 407 -5.32 1.06 5.88
N ALA A 408 -6.47 1.73 5.99
CA ALA A 408 -6.97 2.18 7.28
C ALA A 408 -8.42 1.73 7.51
N LEU A 409 -8.72 1.22 8.70
CA LEU A 409 -10.08 1.01 9.19
C LEU A 409 -10.39 2.15 10.18
N PRO A 410 -11.14 3.17 9.75
CA PRO A 410 -11.41 4.38 10.54
C PRO A 410 -12.29 4.16 11.78
#